data_AF-A0A165P6X4-F1
#
_entry.id   AF-A0A165P6X4-F1
#
_cell.length_a   1.000
_cell.length_b   1.000
_cell.length_c   1.000
_cell.angle_alpha   90.00
_cell.angle_beta   90.00
_cell.angle_gamma   90.00
#
_symmetry.space_group_name_H-M   'P 1'
#
loop_
_entity.id
_entity.type
_entity.pdbx_description
1 polymer ?
#
loop_
_entity_poly.entity_id
_entity_poly.type
_entity_poly.pdbx_seq_one_letter_code
_entity_poly.pdbx_strand_id
1 'polypeptide(L)'
;YAVRILSARRIPTTLLKKAHVALITFENEFEELYYQRKEYRIPFVRPSVHTTTHLAQEARNAIGFLGRLVRQPSNPFANLTEVSLRHARIAALQAMVPSLVPDENAIPRFAIDLGDNYVLLRARDRTARCVLEPDAAAIRKYLSQFGNEVHTEIRVHRWSRVRLPNLQVARSAWKENQRSNENARISRNVKIRHRGQIFIAEVLYYMKLDETLPDCPSCPPCAMVSRYSDPNSTLRDLSLDTLHSCLPGGPTDRLVINIKDIMSVVAMVPHRPKIPGETVVNDRFFLVEKPALAFDELGGAEEDDIEETD
;
A
#
# COMPACT_ATOMS: atom_id res chain seq x y z
N TYR A 1 4.49 -9.92 13.03
CA TYR A 1 5.76 -10.46 12.49
C TYR A 1 5.59 -11.71 11.58
N ALA A 2 5.27 -12.90 12.11
CA ALA A 2 5.34 -14.16 11.35
C ALA A 2 4.41 -14.24 10.13
N VAL A 3 3.16 -13.77 10.25
CA VAL A 3 2.18 -13.73 9.14
C VAL A 3 2.70 -12.91 7.95
N ARG A 4 3.44 -11.83 8.21
CA ARG A 4 4.08 -10.99 7.17
C ARG A 4 5.11 -11.78 6.38
N ILE A 5 5.92 -12.60 7.07
CA ILE A 5 6.90 -13.49 6.43
C ILE A 5 6.20 -14.54 5.56
N LEU A 6 5.15 -15.17 6.10
CA LEU A 6 4.39 -16.22 5.41
C LEU A 6 3.61 -15.71 4.19
N SER A 7 3.35 -14.41 4.12
CA SER A 7 2.65 -13.78 3.00
C SER A 7 3.58 -13.32 1.87
N ALA A 8 4.90 -13.52 2.00
CA ALA A 8 5.88 -13.12 0.98
C ALA A 8 5.95 -14.14 -0.18
N ARG A 9 6.15 -13.64 -1.42
CA ARG A 9 6.24 -14.46 -2.65
C ARG A 9 7.41 -15.47 -2.63
N ARG A 10 8.51 -15.08 -2.00
CA ARG A 10 9.69 -15.93 -1.82
C ARG A 10 10.08 -15.87 -0.35
N ILE A 11 10.01 -17.02 0.30
CA ILE A 11 10.35 -17.14 1.72
C ILE A 11 11.64 -17.95 1.82
N PRO A 12 12.77 -17.31 2.13
CA PRO A 12 13.98 -18.03 2.51
C PRO A 12 13.68 -19.00 3.66
N THR A 13 14.23 -20.21 3.60
CA THR A 13 14.02 -21.23 4.64
C THR A 13 14.40 -20.73 6.04
N THR A 14 15.38 -19.84 6.14
CA THR A 14 15.79 -19.19 7.39
C THR A 14 14.71 -18.29 7.98
N LEU A 15 14.04 -17.49 7.15
CA LEU A 15 12.90 -16.66 7.58
C LEU A 15 11.68 -17.51 7.91
N LEU A 16 11.44 -18.60 7.17
CA LEU A 16 10.37 -19.53 7.46
C LEU A 16 10.51 -20.18 8.85
N LYS A 17 11.73 -20.60 9.21
CA LYS A 17 12.03 -21.12 10.56
C LYS A 17 11.76 -20.07 11.64
N LYS A 18 12.18 -18.81 11.43
CA LYS A 18 11.90 -17.71 12.37
C LYS A 18 10.41 -17.44 12.51
N ALA A 19 9.66 -17.49 11.41
CA ALA A 19 8.20 -17.35 11.44
C ALA A 19 7.52 -18.48 12.23
N HIS A 20 7.97 -19.72 12.03
CA HIS A 20 7.43 -20.87 12.78
C HIS A 20 7.68 -20.75 14.29
N VAL A 21 8.90 -20.41 14.70
CA VAL A 21 9.22 -20.17 16.12
C VAL A 21 8.33 -19.06 16.69
N ALA A 22 8.20 -17.93 15.99
CA ALA A 22 7.37 -16.82 16.46
C ALA A 22 5.87 -17.19 16.58
N LEU A 23 5.36 -18.08 15.73
CA LEU A 23 3.97 -18.56 15.81
C LEU A 23 3.74 -19.49 17.01
N ILE A 24 4.70 -20.38 17.30
CA ILE A 24 4.66 -21.23 18.49
C ILE A 24 4.77 -20.39 19.76
N THR A 25 5.68 -19.42 19.79
CA THR A 25 5.82 -18.50 20.93
C THR A 25 4.53 -17.73 21.16
N PHE A 26 3.90 -17.23 20.10
CA PHE A 26 2.59 -16.57 20.19
C PHE A 26 1.50 -17.50 20.77
N GLU A 27 1.40 -18.74 20.30
CA GLU A 27 0.42 -19.70 20.84
C GLU A 27 0.63 -19.95 22.34
N ASN A 28 1.90 -20.14 22.76
CA ASN A 28 2.26 -20.34 24.16
C ASN A 28 1.91 -19.12 25.02
N GLU A 29 2.28 -17.91 24.59
CA GLU A 29 1.95 -16.67 25.32
C GLU A 29 0.43 -16.45 25.38
N PHE A 30 -0.30 -16.76 24.31
CA PHE A 30 -1.75 -16.68 24.28
C PHE A 30 -2.38 -17.68 25.27
N GLU A 31 -1.86 -18.91 25.30
CA GLU A 31 -2.28 -19.92 26.28
C GLU A 31 -2.04 -19.45 27.71
N GLU A 32 -0.86 -18.90 28.01
CA GLU A 32 -0.53 -18.42 29.35
C GLU A 32 -1.42 -17.24 29.78
N LEU A 33 -1.62 -16.25 28.91
CA LEU A 33 -2.39 -15.04 29.22
C LEU A 33 -3.89 -15.31 29.35
N TYR A 34 -4.47 -16.05 28.40
CA TYR A 34 -5.93 -16.19 28.31
C TYR A 34 -6.42 -17.52 28.89
N TYR A 35 -5.76 -18.64 28.57
CA TYR A 35 -6.21 -19.98 28.98
C TYR A 35 -5.69 -20.38 30.36
N GLN A 36 -4.51 -19.89 30.75
CA GLN A 36 -3.80 -20.21 32.00
C GLN A 36 -3.65 -21.73 32.24
N ARG A 37 -3.73 -22.53 31.17
CA ARG A 37 -3.78 -24.01 31.21
C ARG A 37 -4.85 -24.58 32.14
N LYS A 38 -5.96 -23.87 32.32
CA LYS A 38 -7.06 -24.31 33.17
C LYS A 38 -8.08 -25.08 32.34
N GLU A 39 -8.43 -26.27 32.80
CA GLU A 39 -9.35 -27.18 32.10
C GLU A 39 -10.69 -26.51 31.76
N TYR A 40 -11.25 -25.73 32.68
CA TYR A 40 -12.51 -25.00 32.46
C TYR A 40 -12.42 -23.86 31.43
N ARG A 41 -11.21 -23.53 30.95
CA ARG A 41 -10.97 -22.50 29.92
C ARG A 41 -10.65 -23.08 28.54
N ILE A 42 -10.61 -24.41 28.40
CA ILE A 42 -10.45 -25.09 27.11
C ILE A 42 -11.47 -24.59 26.05
N PRO A 43 -12.72 -24.24 26.36
CA PRO A 43 -13.64 -23.68 25.36
C PRO A 43 -13.20 -22.34 24.76
N PHE A 44 -12.29 -21.61 25.40
CA PHE A 44 -11.72 -20.37 24.85
C PHE A 44 -10.60 -20.64 23.84
N VAL A 45 -10.12 -21.89 23.73
CA VAL A 45 -9.16 -22.33 22.71
C VAL A 45 -9.80 -22.18 21.34
N ARG A 46 -9.50 -21.06 20.69
CA ARG A 46 -10.02 -20.76 19.34
C ARG A 46 -9.22 -21.60 18.36
N PRO A 47 -9.86 -22.42 17.51
CA PRO A 47 -9.17 -23.15 16.44
C PRO A 47 -8.27 -22.24 15.60
N SER A 48 -8.70 -20.99 15.36
CA SER A 48 -7.93 -19.99 14.62
C SER A 48 -6.54 -19.69 15.21
N VAL A 49 -6.34 -19.81 16.52
CA VAL A 49 -5.03 -19.61 17.18
C VAL A 49 -4.13 -20.81 16.91
N HIS A 50 -4.65 -22.02 17.11
CA HIS A 50 -3.90 -23.25 16.85
C HIS A 50 -3.57 -23.42 15.35
N THR A 51 -4.49 -23.06 14.46
CA THR A 51 -4.24 -23.09 13.00
C THR A 51 -3.03 -22.22 12.61
N THR A 52 -2.72 -21.17 13.37
CA THR A 52 -1.59 -20.30 13.03
C THR A 52 -0.24 -21.01 13.10
N THR A 53 -0.05 -22.03 13.95
CA THR A 53 1.22 -22.77 14.05
C THR A 53 1.47 -23.69 12.87
N HIS A 54 0.39 -24.15 12.22
CA HIS A 54 0.44 -24.98 11.01
C HIS A 54 0.76 -24.17 9.75
N LEU A 55 0.48 -22.86 9.73
CA LEU A 55 0.66 -22.02 8.54
C LEU A 55 2.08 -22.04 7.98
N ALA A 56 3.12 -22.13 8.82
CA ALA A 56 4.50 -22.18 8.35
C ALA A 56 4.85 -23.51 7.67
N GLN A 57 4.23 -24.61 8.11
CA GLN A 57 4.41 -25.93 7.53
C GLN A 57 3.57 -26.09 6.26
N GLU A 58 2.35 -25.56 6.29
CA GLU A 58 1.48 -25.47 5.12
C GLU A 58 2.05 -24.56 4.05
N ALA A 59 2.75 -23.47 4.36
CA ALA A 59 3.39 -22.62 3.35
C ALA A 59 4.48 -23.35 2.53
N ARG A 60 5.06 -24.45 3.03
CA ARG A 60 5.95 -25.32 2.22
C ARG A 60 5.20 -26.16 1.20
N ASN A 61 3.90 -26.37 1.41
CA ASN A 61 3.05 -27.24 0.62
C ASN A 61 2.03 -26.37 -0.13
N ALA A 62 1.63 -26.68 -1.36
CA ALA A 62 0.66 -25.86 -2.11
C ALA A 62 -0.76 -25.79 -1.47
N ILE A 63 -0.95 -26.42 -0.31
CA ILE A 63 -2.22 -26.62 0.40
C ILE A 63 -2.85 -25.31 0.90
N GLY A 64 -2.05 -24.36 1.40
CA GLY A 64 -2.57 -23.08 1.88
C GLY A 64 -3.09 -22.14 0.78
N PHE A 65 -2.66 -22.34 -0.46
CA PHE A 65 -3.24 -21.68 -1.65
C PHE A 65 -4.56 -22.33 -2.02
N LEU A 66 -4.56 -23.67 -2.09
CA LEU A 66 -5.73 -24.48 -2.46
C LEU A 66 -6.88 -24.35 -1.45
N GLY A 67 -6.59 -24.29 -0.14
CA GLY A 67 -7.62 -24.13 0.90
C GLY A 67 -8.42 -22.83 0.81
N ARG A 68 -7.82 -21.75 0.28
CA ARG A 68 -8.51 -20.45 0.08
C ARG A 68 -9.42 -20.41 -1.15
N LEU A 69 -9.24 -21.38 -2.06
CA LEU A 69 -10.07 -21.54 -3.25
C LEU A 69 -11.34 -22.36 -2.98
N VAL A 70 -11.41 -23.04 -1.84
CA VAL A 70 -12.58 -23.81 -1.41
C VAL A 70 -13.66 -22.86 -0.91
N ARG A 71 -14.69 -22.64 -1.72
CA ARG A 71 -15.84 -21.78 -1.37
C ARG A 71 -17.04 -22.55 -0.85
N GLN A 72 -17.01 -23.88 -0.91
CA GLN A 72 -18.12 -24.75 -0.51
C GLN A 72 -17.69 -25.77 0.57
N PRO A 73 -18.22 -25.68 1.80
CA PRO A 73 -17.81 -26.55 2.91
C PRO A 73 -18.37 -27.98 2.81
N SER A 74 -19.43 -28.20 2.02
CA SER A 74 -20.10 -29.51 1.92
C SER A 74 -19.46 -30.51 0.96
N ASN A 75 -18.64 -30.07 -0.01
CA ASN A 75 -17.84 -30.95 -0.86
C ASN A 75 -16.52 -30.26 -1.28
N PRO A 76 -15.58 -30.11 -0.33
CA PRO A 76 -14.40 -29.27 -0.51
C PRO A 76 -13.45 -29.80 -1.58
N PHE A 77 -13.31 -31.12 -1.72
CA PHE A 77 -12.39 -31.73 -2.69
C PHE A 77 -12.90 -31.65 -4.13
N ALA A 78 -14.20 -31.85 -4.37
CA ALA A 78 -14.77 -31.66 -5.70
C ALA A 78 -14.76 -30.18 -6.10
N ASN A 79 -15.09 -29.28 -5.17
CA ASN A 79 -15.00 -27.84 -5.39
C ASN A 79 -13.57 -27.40 -5.72
N LEU A 80 -12.58 -27.90 -4.98
CA LEU A 80 -11.17 -27.60 -5.23
C LEU A 80 -10.71 -28.10 -6.60
N THR A 81 -11.14 -29.30 -6.99
CA THR A 81 -10.78 -29.90 -8.28
C THR A 81 -11.33 -29.05 -9.43
N GLU A 82 -12.60 -28.63 -9.34
CA GLU A 82 -13.23 -27.74 -10.32
C GLU A 82 -12.55 -26.37 -10.41
N VAL A 83 -12.24 -25.75 -9.27
CA VAL A 83 -11.55 -24.45 -9.25
C VAL A 83 -10.15 -24.57 -9.85
N SER A 84 -9.41 -25.63 -9.49
CA SER A 84 -8.07 -25.90 -10.02
C SER A 84 -8.10 -26.17 -11.52
N LEU A 85 -9.06 -26.96 -12.01
CA LEU A 85 -9.28 -27.21 -13.44
C LEU A 85 -9.64 -25.94 -14.20
N ARG A 86 -10.51 -25.10 -13.64
CA ARG A 86 -10.87 -23.81 -14.24
C ARG A 86 -9.65 -22.90 -14.35
N HIS A 87 -8.84 -22.77 -13.29
CA HIS A 87 -7.60 -21.99 -13.32
C HIS A 87 -6.61 -22.54 -14.35
N ALA A 88 -6.40 -23.87 -14.38
CA ALA A 88 -5.52 -24.50 -15.35
C ALA A 88 -5.97 -24.27 -16.80
N ARG A 89 -7.29 -24.34 -17.06
CA ARG A 89 -7.88 -24.08 -18.38
C ARG A 89 -7.75 -22.61 -18.77
N ILE A 90 -8.02 -21.67 -17.86
CA ILE A 90 -7.83 -20.24 -18.11
C ILE A 90 -6.36 -19.95 -18.40
N ALA A 91 -5.43 -20.44 -17.57
CA ALA A 91 -4.00 -20.26 -17.79
C ALA A 91 -3.53 -20.88 -19.12
N ALA A 92 -4.04 -22.05 -19.48
CA ALA A 92 -3.76 -22.67 -20.78
C ALA A 92 -4.30 -21.83 -21.94
N LEU A 93 -5.53 -21.32 -21.85
CA LEU A 93 -6.11 -20.44 -22.88
C LEU A 93 -5.33 -19.13 -23.02
N GLN A 94 -4.96 -18.50 -21.90
CA GLN A 94 -4.14 -17.29 -21.88
C GLN A 94 -2.75 -17.53 -22.49
N ALA A 95 -2.15 -18.70 -22.23
CA ALA A 95 -0.86 -19.09 -22.81
C ALA A 95 -0.97 -19.41 -24.31
N MET A 96 -2.08 -20.04 -24.75
CA MET A 96 -2.31 -20.41 -26.14
C MET A 96 -2.71 -19.22 -27.01
N VAL A 97 -3.43 -18.25 -26.45
CA VAL A 97 -3.90 -17.05 -27.16
C VAL A 97 -3.64 -15.82 -26.31
N PRO A 98 -2.40 -15.29 -26.32
CA PRO A 98 -2.02 -14.12 -25.52
C PRO A 98 -2.86 -12.89 -25.80
N SER A 99 -3.44 -12.76 -27.01
CA SER A 99 -4.31 -11.64 -27.39
C SER A 99 -5.68 -11.63 -26.71
N LEU A 100 -6.07 -12.70 -26.02
CA LEU A 100 -7.27 -12.74 -25.17
C LEU A 100 -7.02 -12.12 -23.79
N VAL A 101 -5.76 -12.00 -23.39
CA VAL A 101 -5.39 -11.27 -22.18
C VAL A 101 -5.43 -9.78 -22.53
N PRO A 102 -6.27 -8.96 -21.88
CA PRO A 102 -6.18 -7.51 -22.02
C PRO A 102 -4.73 -7.10 -21.81
N ASP A 103 -4.20 -6.21 -22.65
CA ASP A 103 -2.87 -5.68 -22.39
C ASP A 103 -2.92 -4.89 -21.07
N GLU A 104 -2.47 -5.51 -19.97
CA GLU A 104 -2.40 -4.88 -18.65
C GLU A 104 -1.54 -3.61 -18.68
N ASN A 105 -0.70 -3.44 -19.71
CA ASN A 105 0.11 -2.25 -19.92
C ASN A 105 -0.56 -1.20 -20.80
N ALA A 106 -1.74 -1.48 -21.38
CA ALA A 106 -2.47 -0.53 -22.21
C ALA A 106 -2.68 0.78 -21.44
N ILE A 107 -2.15 1.86 -22.02
CA ILE A 107 -2.21 3.17 -21.41
C ILE A 107 -3.56 3.80 -21.79
N PRO A 108 -4.40 4.20 -20.80
CA PRO A 108 -5.66 4.84 -21.09
C PRO A 108 -5.49 6.11 -21.92
N ARG A 109 -6.52 6.48 -22.69
CA ARG A 109 -6.49 7.68 -23.54
C ARG A 109 -6.20 8.93 -22.69
N PHE A 110 -5.23 9.74 -23.14
CA PHE A 110 -4.75 10.96 -22.46
C PHE A 110 -4.03 10.75 -21.11
N ALA A 111 -3.71 9.51 -20.75
CA ALA A 111 -2.71 9.26 -19.72
C ALA A 111 -1.30 9.52 -20.30
N ILE A 112 -0.35 9.86 -19.43
CA ILE A 112 1.03 10.16 -19.82
C ILE A 112 1.92 9.05 -19.28
N ASP A 113 2.61 8.35 -20.19
CA ASP A 113 3.67 7.42 -19.83
C ASP A 113 4.87 8.19 -19.25
N LEU A 114 5.29 7.82 -18.04
CA LEU A 114 6.46 8.41 -17.39
C LEU A 114 7.70 7.50 -17.53
N GLY A 115 7.57 6.34 -18.18
CA GLY A 115 8.55 5.27 -18.22
C GLY A 115 8.60 4.46 -16.92
N ASP A 116 9.36 3.36 -16.93
CA ASP A 116 9.49 2.42 -15.81
C ASP A 116 8.14 1.88 -15.29
N ASN A 117 7.15 1.72 -16.18
CA ASN A 117 5.77 1.33 -15.86
C ASN A 117 5.01 2.31 -14.95
N TYR A 118 5.50 3.54 -14.78
CA TYR A 118 4.72 4.60 -14.14
C TYR A 118 3.87 5.31 -15.18
N VAL A 119 2.58 5.47 -14.90
CA VAL A 119 1.65 6.17 -15.80
C VAL A 119 0.88 7.23 -15.02
N LEU A 120 0.93 8.48 -15.48
CA LEU A 120 0.13 9.57 -14.94
C LEU A 120 -1.27 9.51 -15.54
N LEU A 121 -2.28 9.24 -14.71
CA LEU A 121 -3.66 8.96 -15.14
C LEU A 121 -4.55 10.20 -15.05
N ARG A 122 -5.70 10.15 -15.75
CA ARG A 122 -6.67 11.25 -15.83
C ARG A 122 -7.38 11.59 -14.51
N ALA A 123 -8.15 12.68 -14.61
CA ALA A 123 -8.51 13.70 -13.61
C ALA A 123 -7.31 14.61 -13.27
N ARG A 124 -7.16 15.66 -14.09
CA ARG A 124 -6.20 16.77 -14.01
C ARG A 124 -6.97 18.09 -13.96
N ASP A 125 -6.46 19.08 -13.23
CA ASP A 125 -6.97 20.46 -13.28
C ASP A 125 -6.94 21.00 -14.72
N ARG A 126 -8.06 21.57 -15.18
CA ARG A 126 -8.15 22.22 -16.51
C ARG A 126 -7.32 23.51 -16.59
N THR A 127 -7.17 24.20 -15.46
CA THR A 127 -6.45 25.49 -15.36
C THR A 127 -5.41 25.39 -14.25
N ALA A 128 -4.21 25.94 -14.48
CA ALA A 128 -3.17 26.00 -13.47
C ALA A 128 -3.62 26.88 -12.30
N ARG A 129 -3.41 26.40 -11.07
CA ARG A 129 -3.84 27.07 -9.84
C ARG A 129 -2.64 27.58 -9.06
N CYS A 130 -2.81 28.73 -8.40
CA CYS A 130 -1.81 29.28 -7.50
C CYS A 130 -1.57 28.35 -6.31
N VAL A 131 -0.31 28.11 -5.99
CA VAL A 131 0.12 27.33 -4.82
C VAL A 131 0.49 28.29 -3.70
N LEU A 132 -0.14 28.12 -2.54
CA LEU A 132 0.09 28.93 -1.35
C LEU A 132 1.18 28.30 -0.47
N GLU A 133 1.70 29.06 0.49
CA GLU A 133 2.53 28.50 1.55
C GLU A 133 1.72 27.54 2.42
N PRO A 134 2.32 26.44 2.93
CA PRO A 134 3.74 26.06 2.86
C PRO A 134 4.12 25.21 1.63
N ASP A 135 3.16 24.83 0.80
CA ASP A 135 3.38 23.99 -0.39
C ASP A 135 4.33 24.68 -1.39
N ALA A 136 4.21 26.00 -1.55
CA ALA A 136 5.08 26.77 -2.44
C ALA A 136 6.56 26.73 -2.00
N ALA A 137 6.85 26.84 -0.71
CA ALA A 137 8.21 26.65 -0.18
C ALA A 137 8.78 25.25 -0.49
N ALA A 138 7.96 24.20 -0.38
CA ALA A 138 8.39 22.84 -0.71
C ALA A 138 8.74 22.69 -2.20
N ILE A 139 7.98 23.33 -3.10
CA ILE A 139 8.29 23.37 -4.54
C ILE A 139 9.59 24.12 -4.81
N ARG A 140 9.80 25.29 -4.21
CA ARG A 140 11.07 26.05 -4.39
C ARG A 140 12.28 25.24 -3.92
N LYS A 141 12.18 24.57 -2.76
CA LYS A 141 13.22 23.68 -2.23
C LYS A 141 13.49 22.47 -3.14
N TYR A 142 12.50 22.02 -3.89
CA TYR A 142 12.67 20.95 -4.86
C TYR A 142 13.36 21.44 -6.13
N LEU A 143 12.91 22.57 -6.68
CA LEU A 143 13.48 23.18 -7.88
C LEU A 143 14.92 23.65 -7.67
N SER A 144 15.30 24.06 -6.46
CA SER A 144 16.68 24.45 -6.12
C SER A 144 17.71 23.32 -6.32
N GLN A 145 17.26 22.08 -6.55
CA GLN A 145 18.11 20.92 -6.85
C GLN A 145 18.45 20.81 -8.34
N PHE A 146 17.68 21.47 -9.21
CA PHE A 146 17.79 21.39 -10.67
C PHE A 146 18.24 22.72 -11.29
N GLY A 147 18.09 23.84 -10.58
CA GLY A 147 18.51 25.15 -11.03
C GLY A 147 18.44 26.18 -9.89
N ASN A 148 18.90 27.40 -10.17
CA ASN A 148 18.96 28.50 -9.20
C ASN A 148 17.82 29.52 -9.36
N GLU A 149 16.85 29.24 -10.24
CA GLU A 149 15.76 30.17 -10.50
C GLU A 149 14.79 30.26 -9.33
N VAL A 150 14.40 31.48 -9.00
CA VAL A 150 13.49 31.78 -7.90
C VAL A 150 12.12 32.11 -8.48
N HIS A 151 11.20 31.16 -8.40
CA HIS A 151 9.80 31.39 -8.79
C HIS A 151 9.03 31.99 -7.60
N THR A 152 8.67 33.28 -7.71
CA THR A 152 7.88 33.99 -6.69
C THR A 152 6.43 33.56 -6.68
N GLU A 153 5.81 33.45 -7.86
CA GLU A 153 4.45 32.93 -8.03
C GLU A 153 4.50 31.53 -8.65
N ILE A 154 4.01 30.54 -7.92
CA ILE A 154 3.98 29.15 -8.39
C ILE A 154 2.55 28.80 -8.75
N ARG A 155 2.35 28.40 -10.01
CA ARG A 155 1.08 27.84 -10.47
C ARG A 155 1.31 26.43 -10.97
N VAL A 156 0.40 25.51 -10.66
CA VAL A 156 0.52 24.10 -11.08
C VAL A 156 -0.81 23.54 -11.56
N HIS A 157 -0.76 22.61 -12.52
CA HIS A 157 -1.87 21.71 -12.80
C HIS A 157 -1.75 20.49 -11.89
N ARG A 158 -2.75 20.31 -11.02
CA ARG A 158 -2.81 19.13 -10.17
C ARG A 158 -3.34 17.95 -10.98
N TRP A 159 -2.70 16.82 -10.80
CA TRP A 159 -3.10 15.50 -11.28
C TRP A 159 -3.51 14.66 -10.07
N SER A 160 -4.53 13.82 -10.24
CA SER A 160 -5.14 13.07 -9.13
C SER A 160 -4.63 11.65 -8.96
N ARG A 161 -4.04 11.05 -10.00
CA ARG A 161 -3.80 9.61 -10.06
C ARG A 161 -2.49 9.27 -10.76
N VAL A 162 -1.78 8.30 -10.22
CA VAL A 162 -0.63 7.64 -10.85
C VAL A 162 -0.80 6.13 -10.75
N ARG A 163 -0.64 5.42 -11.85
CA ARG A 163 -0.42 3.97 -11.85
C ARG A 163 1.05 3.69 -11.59
N LEU A 164 1.31 2.87 -10.58
CA LEU A 164 2.64 2.44 -10.17
C LEU A 164 3.08 1.19 -10.96
N PRO A 165 4.37 0.80 -10.92
CA PRO A 165 4.88 -0.37 -11.64
C PRO A 165 4.26 -1.69 -11.20
N ASN A 166 3.72 -1.74 -9.98
CA ASN A 166 2.98 -2.87 -9.43
C ASN A 166 1.47 -2.79 -9.74
N LEU A 167 1.10 -2.02 -10.76
CA LEU A 167 -0.26 -1.78 -11.26
C LEU A 167 -1.21 -1.10 -10.27
N GLN A 168 -0.77 -0.76 -9.06
CA GLN A 168 -1.60 -0.02 -8.10
C GLN A 168 -1.86 1.40 -8.60
N VAL A 169 -3.11 1.87 -8.44
CA VAL A 169 -3.45 3.27 -8.67
C VAL A 169 -3.32 4.06 -7.37
N ALA A 170 -2.25 4.84 -7.27
CA ALA A 170 -2.05 5.80 -6.19
C ALA A 170 -2.85 7.08 -6.47
N ARG A 171 -3.90 7.32 -5.68
CA ARG A 171 -4.75 8.52 -5.80
C ARG A 171 -4.15 9.69 -5.00
N SER A 172 -4.77 10.85 -5.08
CA SER A 172 -4.36 12.05 -4.34
C SER A 172 -5.48 12.55 -3.44
N ALA A 173 -5.11 13.17 -2.32
CA ALA A 173 -6.04 13.76 -1.36
C ALA A 173 -6.97 14.78 -2.03
N TRP A 174 -6.45 15.56 -2.99
CA TRP A 174 -7.24 16.56 -3.70
C TRP A 174 -8.55 16.02 -4.28
N LYS A 175 -8.52 14.90 -5.02
CA LYS A 175 -9.73 14.35 -5.66
C LYS A 175 -10.43 13.33 -4.75
N GLU A 176 -9.68 12.60 -3.93
CA GLU A 176 -10.26 11.60 -3.03
C GLU A 176 -11.11 12.25 -1.91
N ASN A 177 -10.73 13.43 -1.40
CA ASN A 177 -11.52 14.17 -0.41
C ASN A 177 -12.82 14.78 -0.98
N GLN A 178 -12.97 14.84 -2.31
CA GLN A 178 -14.19 15.35 -2.95
C GLN A 178 -15.25 14.27 -3.13
N ARG A 179 -14.92 13.01 -2.83
CA ARG A 179 -15.86 11.90 -2.96
C ARG A 179 -16.95 12.00 -1.91
N SER A 180 -18.19 11.80 -2.32
CA SER A 180 -19.36 11.76 -1.44
C SER A 180 -19.46 10.45 -0.65
N ASN A 181 -18.79 9.39 -1.11
CA ASN A 181 -18.84 8.07 -0.47
C ASN A 181 -17.82 7.97 0.66
N GLU A 182 -18.29 7.99 1.91
CA GLU A 182 -17.49 7.83 3.12
C GLU A 182 -16.76 6.46 3.19
N ASN A 183 -17.28 5.44 2.51
CA ASN A 183 -16.70 4.10 2.46
C ASN A 183 -15.76 3.89 1.27
N ALA A 184 -15.48 4.94 0.48
CA ALA A 184 -14.55 4.82 -0.63
C ALA A 184 -13.15 4.44 -0.13
N ARG A 185 -12.56 3.40 -0.74
CA ARG A 185 -11.21 2.95 -0.40
C ARG A 185 -10.21 4.10 -0.59
N ILE A 186 -9.48 4.39 0.48
CA ILE A 186 -8.40 5.40 0.51
C ILE A 186 -7.14 4.79 -0.11
N SER A 187 -6.60 5.48 -1.13
CA SER A 187 -5.46 5.04 -1.93
C SER A 187 -4.42 6.14 -2.16
N ARG A 188 -4.50 7.21 -1.35
CA ARG A 188 -3.56 8.33 -1.37
C ARG A 188 -2.34 8.18 -0.49
N ASN A 189 -2.27 7.16 0.36
CA ASN A 189 -1.13 6.94 1.23
C ASN A 189 -0.12 6.03 0.53
N VAL A 190 1.15 6.44 0.53
CA VAL A 190 2.19 5.79 -0.26
C VAL A 190 3.45 5.56 0.56
N LYS A 191 4.13 4.45 0.24
CA LYS A 191 5.48 4.17 0.69
C LYS A 191 6.47 4.72 -0.33
N ILE A 192 7.39 5.55 0.12
CA ILE A 192 8.33 6.29 -0.72
C ILE A 192 9.75 5.85 -0.36
N ARG A 193 10.60 5.68 -1.38
CA ARG A 193 12.05 5.57 -1.22
C ARG A 193 12.70 6.82 -1.83
N HIS A 194 13.17 7.71 -0.97
CA HIS A 194 13.81 8.96 -1.41
C HIS A 194 15.18 9.09 -0.73
N ARG A 195 16.23 9.32 -1.53
CA ARG A 195 17.63 9.48 -1.06
C ARG A 195 18.09 8.37 -0.09
N GLY A 196 17.71 7.13 -0.36
CA GLY A 196 18.07 5.96 0.45
C GLY A 196 17.24 5.78 1.73
N GLN A 197 16.32 6.70 2.06
CA GLN A 197 15.41 6.58 3.19
C GLN A 197 14.02 6.13 2.73
N ILE A 198 13.37 5.30 3.54
CA ILE A 198 12.00 4.87 3.32
C ILE A 198 11.10 5.56 4.35
N PHE A 199 10.06 6.23 3.88
CA PHE A 199 9.03 6.81 4.74
C PHE A 199 7.65 6.69 4.10
N ILE A 200 6.63 6.95 4.90
CA ILE A 200 5.23 6.95 4.47
C ILE A 200 4.76 8.40 4.35
N ALA A 201 3.99 8.68 3.31
CA ALA A 201 3.40 10.00 3.12
C ALA A 201 1.99 9.90 2.51
N GLU A 202 1.19 10.91 2.77
CA GLU A 202 -0.07 11.15 2.07
C GLU A 202 0.21 11.99 0.82
N VAL A 203 -0.22 11.52 -0.36
CA VAL A 203 -0.13 12.31 -1.60
C VAL A 203 -1.24 13.34 -1.63
N LEU A 204 -0.89 14.61 -1.77
CA LEU A 204 -1.86 15.70 -1.89
C LEU A 204 -2.33 15.85 -3.35
N TYR A 205 -1.35 15.91 -4.26
CA TYR A 205 -1.54 15.97 -5.71
C TYR A 205 -0.23 15.67 -6.44
N TYR A 206 -0.35 15.21 -7.67
CA TYR A 206 0.75 15.07 -8.62
C TYR A 206 0.85 16.31 -9.50
N MET A 207 2.01 16.59 -10.07
CA MET A 207 2.23 17.75 -10.93
C MET A 207 3.39 17.55 -11.90
N LYS A 208 3.35 18.32 -12.97
CA LYS A 208 4.41 18.49 -13.96
C LYS A 208 4.77 19.96 -13.98
N LEU A 209 5.88 20.33 -13.33
CA LEU A 209 6.24 21.74 -13.10
C LEU A 209 6.73 22.42 -14.39
N ASP A 210 7.36 21.66 -15.27
CA ASP A 210 7.81 22.06 -16.61
C ASP A 210 6.67 22.57 -17.51
N GLU A 211 5.44 22.10 -17.30
CA GLU A 211 4.27 22.54 -18.07
C GLU A 211 3.69 23.88 -17.61
N THR A 212 4.01 24.34 -16.40
CA THR A 212 3.33 25.48 -15.78
C THR A 212 4.23 26.63 -15.38
N LEU A 213 5.50 26.36 -15.12
CA LEU A 213 6.45 27.38 -14.72
C LEU A 213 7.27 27.82 -15.94
N PRO A 214 7.30 29.12 -16.27
CA PRO A 214 8.22 29.64 -17.27
C PRO A 214 9.65 29.39 -16.81
N ASP A 215 10.54 29.06 -17.76
CA ASP A 215 11.97 28.80 -17.53
C ASP A 215 12.25 27.70 -16.48
N CYS A 216 11.28 26.81 -16.25
CA CYS A 216 11.44 25.72 -15.30
C CYS A 216 12.64 24.85 -15.69
N PRO A 217 13.60 24.60 -14.77
CA PRO A 217 14.67 23.67 -15.03
C PRO A 217 14.09 22.29 -15.34
N SER A 218 14.76 21.50 -16.18
CA SER A 218 14.29 20.15 -16.53
C SER A 218 14.21 19.28 -15.27
N CYS A 219 13.02 19.21 -14.69
CA CYS A 219 12.72 18.46 -13.48
C CYS A 219 11.71 17.36 -13.80
N PRO A 220 11.84 16.17 -13.20
CA PRO A 220 10.93 15.07 -13.47
C PRO A 220 9.54 15.36 -12.91
N PRO A 221 8.49 14.71 -13.45
CA PRO A 221 7.15 14.72 -12.86
C PRO A 221 7.21 14.34 -11.37
N CYS A 222 6.53 15.13 -10.55
CA CYS A 222 6.69 15.09 -9.10
C CYS A 222 5.35 15.07 -8.37
N ALA A 223 5.39 14.73 -7.08
CA ALA A 223 4.23 14.69 -6.22
C ALA A 223 4.44 15.61 -5.02
N MET A 224 3.42 16.39 -4.67
CA MET A 224 3.34 17.05 -3.38
C MET A 224 2.81 16.05 -2.36
N VAL A 225 3.56 15.83 -1.28
CA VAL A 225 3.22 14.87 -0.23
C VAL A 225 3.29 15.49 1.16
N SER A 226 2.49 14.97 2.08
CA SER A 226 2.55 15.23 3.52
C SER A 226 3.18 14.02 4.21
N ARG A 227 4.42 14.16 4.71
CA ARG A 227 5.13 13.05 5.35
C ARG A 227 4.52 12.72 6.72
N TYR A 228 4.20 11.45 6.96
CA TYR A 228 3.88 10.96 8.30
C TYR A 228 5.14 10.96 9.18
N SER A 229 4.97 11.16 10.48
CA SER A 229 6.10 11.05 11.41
C SER A 229 6.74 9.67 11.37
N ASP A 230 7.97 9.57 11.88
CA ASP A 230 8.56 8.26 12.13
C ASP A 230 7.72 7.45 13.15
N PRO A 231 7.77 6.10 13.09
CA PRO A 231 7.02 5.26 14.02
C PRO A 231 7.37 5.52 15.48
N ASN A 232 6.37 5.50 16.36
CA ASN A 232 6.59 5.61 17.81
C ASN A 232 7.47 4.44 18.29
N SER A 233 8.61 4.77 18.89
CA SER A 233 9.58 3.77 19.36
C SER A 233 8.97 2.82 20.39
N THR A 234 8.25 3.34 21.39
CA THR A 234 7.63 2.53 22.44
C THR A 234 6.67 1.49 21.88
N LEU A 235 5.74 1.90 21.01
CA LEU A 235 4.81 0.96 20.36
C LEU A 235 5.52 -0.02 19.43
N ARG A 236 6.57 0.43 18.72
CA ARG A 236 7.36 -0.43 17.84
C ARG A 236 8.09 -1.50 18.65
N ASP A 237 8.69 -1.13 19.77
CA ASP A 237 9.45 -2.04 20.64
C ASP A 237 8.52 -3.03 21.34
N LEU A 238 7.40 -2.56 21.89
CA LEU A 238 6.37 -3.42 22.52
C LEU A 238 5.74 -4.41 21.53
N SER A 239 5.68 -4.05 20.24
CA SER A 239 5.10 -4.89 19.20
C SER A 239 6.15 -5.69 18.41
N LEU A 240 7.41 -5.69 18.85
CA LEU A 240 8.52 -6.36 18.16
C LEU A 240 8.57 -6.00 16.67
N ASP A 241 8.60 -4.69 16.37
CA ASP A 241 8.67 -4.13 15.01
C ASP A 241 7.47 -4.49 14.10
N THR A 242 6.31 -4.77 14.72
CA THR A 242 5.08 -5.11 13.97
C THR A 242 4.15 -3.90 13.82
N LEU A 243 4.03 -3.04 14.83
CA LEU A 243 3.13 -1.89 14.80
C LEU A 243 3.89 -0.60 14.48
N HIS A 244 3.74 -0.13 13.24
CA HIS A 244 4.26 1.17 12.83
C HIS A 244 3.17 2.23 13.02
N SER A 245 3.13 2.81 14.20
CA SER A 245 2.19 3.88 14.55
C SER A 245 2.85 5.24 14.31
N CYS A 246 2.25 6.09 13.49
CA CYS A 246 2.77 7.39 13.07
C CYS A 246 1.76 8.51 13.39
N LEU A 247 2.26 9.73 13.60
CA LEU A 247 1.44 10.94 13.63
C LEU A 247 1.18 11.42 12.19
N PRO A 248 0.01 12.00 11.89
CA PRO A 248 -0.26 12.60 10.59
C PRO A 248 0.72 13.75 10.31
N GLY A 249 1.07 13.94 9.03
CA GLY A 249 1.92 15.06 8.62
C GLY A 249 1.18 16.40 8.67
N GLY A 250 1.84 17.42 9.19
CA GLY A 250 1.35 18.79 9.26
C GLY A 250 1.81 19.67 8.09
N PRO A 251 1.52 20.98 8.16
CA PRO A 251 1.94 21.96 7.15
C PRO A 251 3.47 22.07 7.01
N THR A 252 4.24 21.75 8.05
CA THR A 252 5.70 21.75 8.00
C THR A 252 6.29 20.49 7.39
N ASP A 253 5.48 19.44 7.22
CA ASP A 253 5.91 18.13 6.73
C ASP A 253 5.67 17.97 5.21
N ARG A 254 5.47 19.11 4.51
CA ARG A 254 5.32 19.17 3.06
C ARG A 254 6.64 18.91 2.36
N LEU A 255 6.61 17.96 1.43
CA LEU A 255 7.75 17.59 0.61
C LEU A 255 7.31 17.39 -0.83
N VAL A 256 8.17 17.77 -1.77
CA VAL A 256 8.02 17.39 -3.17
C VAL A 256 9.00 16.26 -3.47
N ILE A 257 8.51 15.18 -4.04
CA ILE A 257 9.28 13.99 -4.42
C ILE A 257 9.11 13.69 -5.91
N ASN A 258 10.08 12.99 -6.50
CA ASN A 258 9.89 12.42 -7.83
C ASN A 258 8.80 11.34 -7.76
N ILE A 259 7.86 11.30 -8.70
CA ILE A 259 6.81 10.27 -8.75
C ILE A 259 7.43 8.86 -8.74
N LYS A 260 8.58 8.68 -9.38
CA LYS A 260 9.30 7.40 -9.44
C LYS A 260 9.90 6.95 -8.10
N ASP A 261 9.91 7.81 -7.08
CA ASP A 261 10.31 7.42 -5.72
C ASP A 261 9.17 6.67 -4.99
N ILE A 262 7.94 6.70 -5.52
CA ILE A 262 6.79 6.02 -4.94
C ILE A 262 6.87 4.52 -5.25
N MET A 263 6.91 3.71 -4.20
CA MET A 263 7.05 2.25 -4.33
C MET A 263 5.72 1.52 -4.41
N SER A 264 4.77 1.90 -3.56
CA SER A 264 3.50 1.21 -3.40
C SER A 264 2.48 2.06 -2.65
N VAL A 265 1.21 1.82 -2.91
CA VAL A 265 0.09 2.29 -2.07
C VAL A 265 0.05 1.46 -0.79
N VAL A 266 -0.13 2.15 0.34
CA VAL A 266 -0.29 1.55 1.67
C VAL A 266 -1.57 2.08 2.31
N ALA A 267 -2.08 1.36 3.30
CA ALA A 267 -3.15 1.88 4.14
C ALA A 267 -2.53 2.50 5.41
N MET A 268 -3.01 3.69 5.76
CA MET A 268 -2.73 4.33 7.04
C MET A 268 -4.06 4.38 7.79
N VAL A 269 -4.21 3.49 8.78
CA VAL A 269 -5.49 3.27 9.46
C VAL A 269 -5.52 4.07 10.76
N PRO A 270 -6.52 4.95 10.97
CA PRO A 270 -6.59 5.76 12.17
C PRO A 270 -6.78 4.89 13.42
N HIS A 271 -6.09 5.24 14.50
CA HIS A 271 -6.24 4.62 15.82
C HIS A 271 -5.84 5.58 16.95
N ARG A 272 -6.26 5.26 18.19
CA ARG A 272 -6.01 6.07 19.39
C ARG A 272 -5.41 5.21 20.52
N PRO A 273 -4.14 4.78 20.42
CA PRO A 273 -3.53 3.91 21.42
C PRO A 273 -3.21 4.67 22.71
N LYS A 274 -3.33 4.00 23.86
CA LYS A 274 -2.75 4.47 25.13
C LYS A 274 -1.30 4.00 25.20
N ILE A 275 -0.34 4.92 25.16
CA ILE A 275 1.08 4.61 25.10
C ILE A 275 1.68 4.73 26.50
N PRO A 276 2.37 3.70 27.02
CA PRO A 276 3.06 3.79 28.31
C PRO A 276 4.07 4.94 28.33
N GLY A 277 3.97 5.81 29.34
CA GLY A 277 4.85 6.98 29.48
C GLY A 277 4.37 8.25 28.79
N GLU A 278 3.33 8.19 27.93
CA GLU A 278 2.68 9.38 27.38
C GLU A 278 1.42 9.72 28.19
N THR A 279 1.30 10.97 28.63
CA THR A 279 0.12 11.46 29.37
C THR A 279 -1.03 11.85 28.44
N VAL A 280 -0.73 12.18 27.18
CA VAL A 280 -1.70 12.64 26.19
C VAL A 280 -1.96 11.55 25.15
N VAL A 281 -3.22 11.22 24.96
CA VAL A 281 -3.64 10.31 23.88
C VAL A 281 -3.78 11.11 22.59
N ASN A 282 -2.93 10.79 21.61
CA ASN A 282 -2.94 11.45 20.30
C ASN A 282 -3.59 10.58 19.23
N ASP A 283 -4.23 11.24 18.26
CA ASP A 283 -4.70 10.60 17.03
C ASP A 283 -3.51 10.19 16.18
N ARG A 284 -3.43 8.89 15.90
CA ARG A 284 -2.33 8.28 15.17
C ARG A 284 -2.90 7.49 14.00
N PHE A 285 -2.00 7.07 13.12
CA PHE A 285 -2.30 6.14 12.06
C PHE A 285 -1.31 4.99 12.11
N PHE A 286 -1.77 3.76 11.97
CA PHE A 286 -0.87 2.62 11.83
C PHE A 286 -0.79 2.14 10.38
N LEU A 287 0.42 1.78 9.97
CA LEU A 287 0.69 1.27 8.64
C LEU A 287 0.12 -0.14 8.46
N VAL A 288 -0.61 -0.33 7.37
CA VAL A 288 -1.00 -1.64 6.85
C VAL A 288 -0.53 -1.73 5.40
N GLU A 289 0.39 -2.63 5.15
CA GLU A 289 0.81 -2.99 3.79
C GLU A 289 -0.07 -4.14 3.32
N LYS A 290 -0.58 -4.07 2.08
CA LYS A 290 -1.34 -5.18 1.49
C LYS A 290 -0.41 -6.39 1.44
N PRO A 291 -0.69 -7.47 2.22
CA PRO A 291 0.07 -8.69 2.08
C PRO A 291 -0.15 -9.18 0.64
N ALA A 292 0.88 -9.71 0.00
CA ALA A 292 0.71 -10.43 -1.26
C ALA A 292 0.38 -9.57 -2.51
N LEU A 293 1.12 -8.47 -2.74
CA LEU A 293 1.10 -7.71 -4.03
C LEU A 293 1.20 -8.58 -5.28
N ALA A 294 1.95 -9.69 -5.22
CA ALA A 294 2.13 -10.62 -6.34
C ALA A 294 0.94 -11.57 -6.59
N PHE A 295 -0.08 -11.57 -5.73
CA PHE A 295 -1.25 -12.44 -5.91
C PHE A 295 -2.35 -11.74 -6.73
N ASP A 296 -2.38 -10.40 -6.77
CA ASP A 296 -3.28 -9.67 -7.67
C ASP A 296 -2.84 -9.81 -9.14
N GLU A 297 -1.53 -9.88 -9.42
CA GLU A 297 -0.94 -10.17 -10.75
C GLU A 297 -1.48 -11.48 -11.37
N LEU A 298 -1.91 -12.44 -10.54
CA LEU A 298 -2.47 -13.73 -10.96
C LEU A 298 -4.01 -13.78 -10.86
N GLY A 299 -4.61 -12.83 -10.15
CA GLY A 299 -6.04 -12.79 -9.86
C GLY A 299 -6.86 -12.06 -10.92
N GLY A 300 -6.22 -11.33 -11.85
CA GLY A 300 -6.90 -10.52 -12.87
C GLY A 300 -7.88 -9.50 -12.28
N ALA A 301 -7.68 -9.13 -11.00
CA ALA A 301 -8.50 -8.14 -10.34
C ALA A 301 -8.02 -6.76 -10.78
N GLU A 302 -8.51 -6.31 -11.93
CA GLU A 302 -8.50 -4.90 -12.28
C GLU A 302 -9.20 -4.14 -11.14
N GLU A 303 -8.58 -3.07 -10.63
CA GLU A 303 -9.32 -2.14 -9.80
C GLU A 303 -10.36 -1.50 -10.72
N ASP A 304 -11.63 -1.94 -10.63
CA ASP A 304 -12.75 -1.43 -11.45
C ASP A 304 -12.70 0.11 -11.49
N ASP A 305 -12.19 0.63 -12.59
CA ASP A 305 -12.14 2.06 -12.90
C ASP A 305 -13.54 2.43 -13.39
N ILE A 306 -14.45 2.63 -12.45
CA ILE A 306 -15.65 3.39 -12.74
C ILE A 306 -15.17 4.82 -13.05
N GLU A 307 -15.07 5.13 -14.33
CA GLU A 307 -15.02 6.51 -14.80
C GLU A 307 -16.27 7.21 -14.23
N GLU A 308 -16.09 7.98 -13.17
CA GLU A 308 -17.04 9.04 -12.84
C GLU A 308 -16.98 10.03 -14.01
N THR A 309 -17.88 9.84 -14.97
CA THR A 309 -18.23 10.85 -15.96
C THR A 309 -18.70 12.09 -15.20
N ASP A 310 -17.92 13.16 -15.28
CA ASP A 310 -18.37 14.53 -14.97
C ASP A 310 -19.59 14.89 -15.85
#